data_AF-A0A2D6UHS9-F1
#
_entry.id   AF-A0A2D6UHS9-F1
#
_cell.length_a   1.000
_cell.length_b   1.000
_cell.length_c   1.000
_cell.angle_alpha   90.00
_cell.angle_beta   90.00
_cell.angle_gamma   90.00
#
_symmetry.space_group_name_H-M   'P 1'
#
loop_
_entity.id
_entity.type
_entity.pdbx_description
1 polymer ?
#
loop_
_entity_poly.entity_id
_entity_poly.type
_entity_poly.pdbx_seq_one_letter_code
_entity_poly.pdbx_strand_id
1 'polypeptide(L)'
;MNIELIQQLIDTKEFSQICEDAERGNRNAALFINKFMNELNILYFHLENKSHDQRVEYQISKLIELLLDYPALPKSIHHLKELLR
;
A
#
# COMPACT_ATOMS: atom_id res chain seq x y z
N MET A 1 12.54 0.16 7.13
CA MET A 1 11.29 0.69 6.55
C MET A 1 10.13 -0.18 7.00
N ASN A 2 9.03 0.41 7.49
CA ASN A 2 8.17 -0.29 8.45
C ASN A 2 6.89 -0.85 7.82
N ILE A 3 6.74 -2.18 7.82
CA ILE A 3 5.51 -2.88 7.40
C ILE A 3 4.29 -2.47 8.23
N GLU A 4 4.51 -2.01 9.47
CA GLU A 4 3.46 -1.47 10.34
C GLU A 4 2.75 -0.26 9.71
N LEU A 5 3.43 0.52 8.87
CA LEU A 5 2.81 1.65 8.17
C LEU A 5 1.78 1.18 7.13
N ILE A 6 2.08 0.09 6.42
CA ILE A 6 1.12 -0.52 5.49
C ILE A 6 -0.09 -1.00 6.28
N GLN A 7 0.12 -1.68 7.40
CA GLN A 7 -0.96 -2.16 8.26
C GLN A 7 -1.84 -1.01 8.78
N GLN A 8 -1.24 0.05 9.31
CA GLN A 8 -1.96 1.23 9.77
C GLN A 8 -2.81 1.87 8.66
N LEU A 9 -2.30 1.91 7.43
CA LEU A 9 -3.01 2.48 6.28
C LEU A 9 -4.18 1.62 5.83
N ILE A 10 -4.02 0.29 5.76
CA ILE A 10 -5.10 -0.60 5.32
C ILE A 10 -6.20 -0.78 6.38
N ASP A 11 -5.88 -0.57 7.66
CA ASP A 11 -6.85 -0.63 8.78
C ASP A 11 -7.72 0.65 8.88
N THR A 12 -7.53 1.63 7.99
CA THR A 12 -8.31 2.88 7.99
C THR A 12 -9.70 2.72 7.38
N LYS A 13 -10.65 3.58 7.81
CA LYS A 13 -11.98 3.66 7.19
C LYS A 13 -11.89 4.10 5.73
N GLU A 14 -10.93 4.94 5.41
CA GLU A 14 -10.65 5.44 4.07
C GLU A 14 -10.25 4.30 3.15
N PHE A 15 -9.35 3.40 3.58
CA PHE A 15 -9.01 2.22 2.79
C PHE A 15 -10.22 1.29 2.59
N SER A 16 -11.01 1.06 3.65
CA SER A 16 -12.27 0.30 3.54
C SER A 16 -13.23 0.91 2.52
N GLN A 17 -13.37 2.24 2.49
CA GLN A 17 -14.22 2.92 1.52
C GLN A 17 -13.73 2.74 0.08
N ILE A 18 -12.41 2.72 -0.13
CA ILE A 18 -11.84 2.47 -1.47
C ILE A 18 -12.17 1.06 -1.93
N CYS A 19 -12.11 0.06 -1.04
CA CYS A 19 -12.53 -1.30 -1.35
C CYS A 19 -14.02 -1.35 -1.73
N GLU A 20 -14.90 -0.74 -0.93
CA GLU A 20 -16.34 -0.68 -1.24
C GLU A 20 -16.62 0.00 -2.58
N ASP A 21 -15.92 1.10 -2.88
CA ASP A 21 -16.06 1.81 -4.15
C ASP A 21 -15.63 0.92 -5.33
N ALA A 22 -14.54 0.17 -5.18
CA ALA A 22 -14.09 -0.79 -6.18
C ALA A 22 -15.14 -1.88 -6.45
N GLU A 23 -15.73 -2.44 -5.39
CA GLU A 23 -16.80 -3.45 -5.46
C GLU A 23 -18.08 -2.91 -6.12
N ARG A 24 -18.38 -1.62 -5.93
CA ARG A 24 -19.49 -0.92 -6.59
C ARG A 24 -19.21 -0.54 -8.05
N GLY A 25 -18.03 -0.89 -8.58
CA GLY A 25 -17.66 -0.65 -9.98
C GLY A 25 -16.96 0.68 -10.24
N ASN A 26 -16.47 1.38 -9.21
CA ASN A 26 -15.59 2.53 -9.42
C ASN A 26 -14.28 2.06 -10.05
N ARG A 27 -14.09 2.40 -11.33
CA ARG A 27 -12.91 2.00 -12.12
C ARG A 27 -11.59 2.42 -11.48
N ASN A 28 -11.50 3.64 -10.94
CA ASN A 28 -10.25 4.14 -10.37
C ASN A 28 -9.89 3.41 -9.08
N ALA A 29 -10.88 3.17 -8.22
CA ALA A 29 -10.71 2.38 -7.00
C ALA A 29 -10.32 0.94 -7.34
N ALA A 30 -11.00 0.31 -8.31
CA ALA A 30 -10.68 -1.05 -8.74
C ALA A 30 -9.26 -1.18 -9.32
N LEU A 31 -8.83 -0.22 -10.16
CA LEU A 31 -7.46 -0.20 -10.69
C LEU A 31 -6.42 -0.05 -9.56
N PHE A 32 -6.70 0.81 -8.59
CA PHE A 32 -5.84 0.98 -7.43
C PHE A 32 -5.74 -0.30 -6.59
N ILE A 33 -6.86 -0.91 -6.20
CA ILE A 33 -6.89 -2.15 -5.40
C ILE A 33 -6.16 -3.28 -6.13
N ASN A 34 -6.41 -3.45 -7.43
CA ASN A 34 -5.72 -4.48 -8.22
C ASN A 34 -4.20 -4.27 -8.25
N LYS A 35 -3.75 -3.02 -8.43
CA LYS A 35 -2.33 -2.69 -8.39
C LYS A 35 -1.75 -2.95 -7.00
N PHE A 36 -2.45 -2.53 -5.94
CA PHE A 36 -2.03 -2.74 -4.55
C PHE A 36 -1.87 -4.22 -4.22
N MET A 37 -2.87 -5.04 -4.55
CA MET A 37 -2.83 -6.49 -4.32
C MET A 37 -1.71 -7.18 -5.10
N ASN A 38 -1.44 -6.74 -6.34
CA ASN A 38 -0.33 -7.26 -7.11
C ASN A 38 1.03 -6.99 -6.43
N GLU A 39 1.24 -5.75 -5.98
CA GLU A 39 2.47 -5.39 -5.26
C GLU A 39 2.59 -6.10 -3.90
N LEU A 40 1.48 -6.35 -3.21
CA LEU A 40 1.44 -7.09 -1.96
C LEU A 40 1.82 -8.57 -2.17
N ASN A 41 1.33 -9.18 -3.25
CA ASN A 41 1.69 -10.54 -3.63
C ASN A 41 3.18 -10.67 -3.97
N ILE A 42 3.77 -9.66 -4.60
CA ILE A 42 5.22 -9.61 -4.87
C ILE A 42 6.01 -9.54 -3.55
N LEU A 43 5.56 -8.73 -2.59
CA LEU A 43 6.17 -8.68 -1.25
C LEU A 43 6.11 -10.05 -0.57
N TYR A 44 4.94 -10.68 -0.57
CA TYR A 44 4.75 -12.02 -0.02
C TYR A 44 5.71 -13.03 -0.67
N PHE A 45 5.84 -13.02 -2.00
CA PHE A 45 6.80 -13.85 -2.71
C PHE A 45 8.24 -13.64 -2.24
N HIS A 46 8.67 -12.39 -2.04
CA HIS A 46 10.02 -12.10 -1.56
C HIS A 46 10.27 -12.61 -0.14
N LEU A 47 9.28 -12.46 0.75
CA LEU A 47 9.34 -12.92 2.14
C LEU A 47 9.43 -14.45 2.20
N GLU A 48 8.57 -15.16 1.48
CA GLU A 48 8.55 -16.63 1.44
C GLU A 48 9.86 -17.22 0.88
N ASN A 49 10.44 -16.56 -0.13
CA ASN A 49 11.66 -17.04 -0.78
C ASN A 49 12.95 -16.52 -0.14
N LYS A 50 12.88 -15.86 1.03
CA LYS A 50 14.04 -15.27 1.73
C LYS A 50 14.91 -14.42 0.78
N SER A 51 14.25 -13.61 -0.05
CA SER A 51 14.94 -12.68 -0.94
C SER A 51 15.80 -11.71 -0.13
N HIS A 52 16.83 -11.13 -0.77
CA HIS A 52 17.68 -10.11 -0.14
C HIS A 52 16.86 -8.97 0.47
N ASP A 53 17.27 -8.50 1.65
CA ASP A 53 16.60 -7.45 2.43
C ASP A 53 16.30 -6.20 1.58
N GLN A 54 17.23 -5.79 0.71
CA GLN A 54 17.04 -4.66 -0.20
C GLN A 54 15.83 -4.79 -1.14
N ARG A 55 15.49 -6.01 -1.58
CA ARG A 55 14.32 -6.26 -2.44
C ARG A 55 13.03 -6.16 -1.63
N VAL A 56 13.04 -6.68 -0.41
CA VAL A 56 11.92 -6.59 0.53
C VAL A 56 11.66 -5.13 0.87
N GLU A 57 12.70 -4.37 1.20
CA GLU A 57 12.63 -2.94 1.48
C GLU A 57 12.09 -2.18 0.27
N TYR A 58 12.66 -2.37 -0.92
CA TYR A 58 12.17 -1.72 -2.14
C TYR A 58 10.67 -1.97 -2.38
N GLN A 59 10.22 -3.21 -2.18
CA GLN A 59 8.82 -3.57 -2.37
C GLN A 59 7.90 -2.93 -1.32
N ILE A 60 8.34 -2.86 -0.06
CA ILE A 60 7.62 -2.14 1.01
C ILE A 60 7.50 -0.65 0.67
N SER A 61 8.57 -0.01 0.19
CA SER A 61 8.55 1.39 -0.27
C SER A 61 7.48 1.62 -1.33
N LYS A 62 7.46 0.77 -2.35
CA LYS A 62 6.55 0.88 -3.48
C LYS A 62 5.08 0.74 -3.06
N LEU A 63 4.79 -0.13 -2.09
CA LEU A 63 3.46 -0.27 -1.50
C LEU A 63 3.02 0.99 -0.74
N ILE A 64 3.93 1.56 0.07
CA ILE A 64 3.66 2.80 0.81
C ILE A 64 3.44 3.98 -0.15
N GLU A 65 4.27 4.13 -1.17
CA GLU A 65 4.10 5.16 -2.21
C GLU A 65 2.73 5.05 -2.89
N LEU A 66 2.36 3.82 -3.29
CA LEU A 66 1.07 3.57 -3.92
C LEU A 66 -0.10 3.99 -3.02
N LEU A 67 -0.07 3.61 -1.74
CA LEU A 67 -1.09 3.99 -0.77
C LEU A 67 -1.17 5.52 -0.61
N LEU A 68 -0.03 6.18 -0.45
CA LEU A 68 -0.01 7.63 -0.19
C LEU A 68 -0.33 8.49 -1.42
N ASP A 69 -0.32 7.91 -2.61
CA ASP A 69 -0.66 8.60 -3.86
C ASP A 69 -2.17 8.50 -4.19
N TYR A 70 -2.95 7.69 -3.46
CA TYR A 70 -4.40 7.63 -3.67
C TYR A 70 -5.13 8.82 -3.02
N PRO A 71 -5.95 9.59 -3.77
CA PRO A 71 -6.48 10.88 -3.31
C PRO A 71 -7.31 10.86 -2.02
N ALA A 72 -7.97 9.73 -1.72
CA ALA A 72 -8.89 9.58 -0.60
C ALA A 72 -8.22 9.11 0.70
N LEU A 73 -6.96 8.65 0.66
CA LEU A 73 -6.26 8.21 1.87
C LEU A 73 -5.79 9.43 2.68
N PRO A 74 -5.77 9.35 4.03
CA PRO A 74 -5.47 10.48 4.89
C PRO A 74 -4.08 11.06 4.60
N LYS A 75 -4.04 12.30 4.11
CA LYS A 75 -2.79 13.06 3.95
C LYS A 75 -2.12 13.41 5.27
N SER A 76 -2.79 13.21 6.41
CA SER A 76 -2.17 13.35 7.74
C SER A 76 -0.98 12.39 7.95
N ILE A 77 -0.88 11.35 7.13
CA ILE A 77 0.22 10.39 7.10
C ILE A 77 1.36 10.91 6.19
N HIS A 78 1.21 12.04 5.47
CA HIS A 78 2.30 12.63 4.68
C HIS A 78 3.51 13.06 5.51
N HIS A 79 3.36 13.38 6.80
CA HIS A 79 4.53 13.62 7.67
C HIS A 79 5.42 12.37 7.80
N LEU A 80 4.87 11.16 7.60
CA LEU A 80 5.63 9.91 7.57
C LEU A 80 6.38 9.73 6.23
N LYS A 81 6.06 10.48 5.16
CA LYS A 81 6.92 10.54 3.96
C LYS A 81 8.31 11.11 4.28
N GLU A 82 8.43 11.97 5.29
CA GLU A 82 9.72 12.51 5.74
C GLU A 82 10.55 11.47 6.53
N LEU A 83 9.92 10.43 7.07
CA LEU A 83 10.58 9.30 7.75
C LEU A 83 11.02 8.19 6.78
N LEU A 84 10.75 8.35 5.48
CA LEU A 84 11.15 7.43 4.40
C LEU A 84 12.37 7.93 3.61
N ARG A 85 12.94 9.09 3.98
CA ARG A 85 14.22 9.61 3.46
C ARG A 85 15.37 9.23 4.39
#